data_AF-A0A0W8FXL7-F1
#
_entry.id   AF-A0A0W8FXL7-F1
#
_cell.length_a   1.000
_cell.length_b   1.000
_cell.length_c   1.000
_cell.angle_alpha   90.00
_cell.angle_beta   90.00
_cell.angle_gamma   90.00
#
_symmetry.space_group_name_H-M   'P 1'
#
loop_
_entity.id
_entity.type
_entity.pdbx_description
1 polymer ?
#
loop_
_entity_poly.entity_id
_entity_poly.type
_entity_poly.pdbx_seq_one_letter_code
_entity_poly.pdbx_strand_id
1 'polypeptide(L)'
;MEKTVERKTAEIRVLLEPSLKKKSRKILDEIGISESEAVRIFFRNLVNRKEFPIELKVPNEETIKAMEDVDKGNYSKGYTDVDEMFKDLLK
;
A
#
# COMPACT_ATOMS: atom_id res chain seq x y z
N MET A 1 11.76 23.23 28.68
CA MET A 1 10.99 22.73 27.53
C MET A 1 11.27 21.24 27.43
N GLU A 2 10.20 20.46 27.51
CA GLU A 2 10.15 19.03 27.77
C GLU A 2 10.92 18.24 26.70
N LYS A 3 11.93 17.46 27.10
CA LYS A 3 12.53 16.45 26.22
C LYS A 3 11.49 15.35 26.06
N THR A 4 10.78 15.33 24.94
CA THR A 4 9.96 14.18 24.54
C THR A 4 10.87 12.96 24.45
N VAL A 5 10.74 12.04 25.41
CA VAL A 5 11.46 10.77 25.39
C VAL A 5 10.93 9.97 24.21
N GLU A 6 11.73 9.90 23.15
CA GLU A 6 11.43 9.11 21.96
C GLU A 6 11.39 7.63 22.36
N ARG A 7 10.21 7.01 22.31
CA ARG A 7 10.09 5.58 22.60
C ARG A 7 10.73 4.80 21.47
N LYS A 8 11.68 3.92 21.79
CA LYS A 8 12.34 3.02 20.82
C LYS A 8 11.39 2.01 20.16
N THR A 9 10.16 1.88 20.64
CA THR A 9 9.17 0.90 20.19
C THR A 9 7.80 1.54 20.04
N ALA A 10 7.10 1.19 18.95
CA ALA A 10 5.72 1.54 18.69
C ALA A 10 4.85 0.27 18.64
N GLU A 11 3.60 0.38 19.06
CA GLU A 11 2.63 -0.72 19.06
C GLU A 11 1.62 -0.58 17.92
N ILE A 12 1.18 -1.70 17.36
CA ILE A 12 0.11 -1.77 16.36
C ILE A 12 -0.91 -2.78 16.86
N ARG A 13 -2.20 -2.41 16.83
CA ARG A 13 -3.32 -3.32 17.10
C ARG A 13 -4.07 -3.58 15.81
N VAL A 14 -4.18 -4.85 15.43
CA VAL A 14 -4.91 -5.28 14.22
C VAL A 14 -6.04 -6.20 14.64
N LEU A 15 -7.24 -5.90 14.18
CA LEU A 15 -8.40 -6.79 14.33
C LEU A 15 -8.40 -7.78 13.18
N LEU A 16 -8.52 -9.07 13.51
CA LEU A 16 -8.52 -10.17 12.55
C LEU A 16 -9.68 -11.08 12.88
N GLU A 17 -10.28 -11.66 11.86
CA GLU A 17 -11.23 -12.75 12.09
C GLU A 17 -10.54 -13.92 12.82
N PRO A 18 -11.21 -14.55 13.81
CA PRO A 18 -10.62 -15.66 14.56
C PRO A 18 -10.17 -16.83 13.66
N SER A 19 -10.93 -17.09 12.59
CA SER A 19 -10.65 -18.13 11.60
C SER A 19 -9.34 -17.83 10.85
N LEU A 20 -9.15 -16.58 10.43
CA LEU A 20 -7.97 -16.12 9.72
C LEU A 20 -6.74 -16.20 10.61
N LYS A 21 -6.83 -15.73 11.87
CA LYS A 21 -5.75 -15.81 12.85
C LYS A 21 -5.30 -17.24 13.11
N LYS A 22 -6.24 -18.18 13.23
CA LYS A 22 -5.91 -19.59 13.46
C LYS A 22 -5.19 -20.20 12.25
N LYS A 23 -5.65 -19.91 11.03
CA LYS A 23 -5.03 -20.39 9.80
C LYS A 23 -3.63 -19.81 9.59
N SER A 24 -3.47 -18.50 9.76
CA SER A 24 -2.18 -17.84 9.60
C SER A 24 -1.16 -18.35 10.61
N ARG A 25 -1.54 -18.48 11.89
CA ARG A 25 -0.63 -19.02 12.92
C ARG A 25 -0.12 -20.41 12.56
N LYS A 26 -0.98 -21.32 12.08
CA LYS A 26 -0.54 -22.66 11.66
C LYS A 26 0.55 -22.60 10.58
N ILE A 27 0.37 -21.75 9.57
CA ILE A 27 1.34 -21.59 8.47
C ILE A 27 2.63 -20.96 8.99
N LEU A 28 2.54 -19.93 9.84
CA LEU A 28 3.71 -19.26 10.41
C LEU A 28 4.51 -20.19 11.33
N ASP A 29 3.83 -21.06 12.10
CA ASP A 29 4.45 -22.08 12.95
C ASP A 29 5.21 -23.12 12.09
N GLU A 30 4.66 -23.52 10.93
CA GLU A 30 5.34 -24.41 9.98
C GLU A 30 6.61 -23.77 9.38
N ILE A 31 6.63 -22.44 9.22
CA ILE A 31 7.79 -21.67 8.76
C ILE A 31 8.77 -21.38 9.92
N GLY A 32 8.32 -21.48 11.17
CA GLY A 32 9.12 -21.23 12.37
C GLY A 32 9.25 -19.75 12.75
N ILE A 33 8.28 -18.90 12.38
CA ILE A 33 8.29 -17.47 12.71
C ILE A 33 7.05 -17.06 13.50
N SER A 34 7.20 -16.09 14.40
CA SER A 34 6.06 -15.54 15.15
C SER A 34 5.21 -14.58 14.30
N GLU A 35 3.94 -14.41 14.68
CA GLU A 35 3.05 -13.38 14.08
C GLU A 35 3.69 -11.98 14.13
N SER A 36 4.37 -11.67 15.23
CA SER A 36 5.07 -10.39 15.40
C SER A 36 6.28 -10.25 14.47
N GLU A 37 7.02 -11.34 14.21
CA GLU A 37 8.10 -11.32 13.22
C GLU A 37 7.59 -11.13 11.81
N ALA A 38 6.51 -11.82 11.44
CA ALA A 38 5.89 -11.66 10.13
C ALA A 38 5.51 -10.19 9.87
N VAL A 39 4.87 -9.54 10.85
CA VAL A 39 4.52 -8.11 10.77
C VAL A 39 5.78 -7.22 10.69
N ARG A 40 6.82 -7.51 11.48
CA ARG A 40 8.09 -6.76 11.41
C ARG A 40 8.76 -6.88 10.05
N ILE A 41 8.79 -8.08 9.47
CA ILE A 41 9.35 -8.32 8.14
C ILE A 41 8.56 -7.56 7.07
N PHE A 42 7.23 -7.58 7.17
CA PHE A 42 6.35 -6.82 6.30
C PHE A 42 6.69 -5.32 6.28
N PHE A 43 6.76 -4.68 7.45
CA PHE A 43 7.09 -3.24 7.52
C PHE A 43 8.51 -2.93 7.07
N ARG A 44 9.48 -3.81 7.34
CA ARG A 44 10.84 -3.66 6.82
C ARG A 44 10.87 -3.70 5.29
N ASN A 45 10.14 -4.63 4.69
CA ASN A 45 10.04 -4.71 3.24
C ASN A 45 9.38 -3.47 2.63
N LEU A 46 8.31 -2.98 3.26
CA LEU A 46 7.62 -1.75 2.84
C LEU A 46 8.60 -0.55 2.81
N VAL A 47 9.40 -0.38 3.86
CA VAL A 47 10.39 0.71 3.94
C VAL A 47 11.54 0.51 2.94
N ASN A 48 12.07 -0.70 2.85
CA ASN A 48 13.26 -0.98 2.04
C ASN A 48 12.98 -0.88 0.54
N ARG A 49 11.83 -1.38 0.10
CA ARG A 49 11.46 -1.46 -1.32
C ARG A 49 10.64 -0.25 -1.77
N LYS A 50 10.09 0.53 -0.83
CA LYS A 50 9.12 1.61 -1.09
C LYS A 50 7.92 1.13 -1.92
N GLU A 51 7.60 -0.15 -1.79
CA GLU A 51 6.52 -0.83 -2.49
C GLU A 51 5.76 -1.69 -1.51
N PHE A 52 4.47 -1.90 -1.77
CA PHE A 52 3.69 -2.82 -0.97
C PHE A 52 4.14 -4.26 -1.27
N PRO A 53 4.55 -5.06 -0.27
CA PRO A 53 5.27 -6.32 -0.49
C PRO A 53 4.39 -7.48 -1.00
N ILE A 54 3.12 -7.22 -1.30
CA ILE A 54 2.26 -8.12 -2.07
C ILE A 54 1.78 -7.39 -3.32
N GLU A 55 1.76 -8.10 -4.45
CA GLU A 55 1.25 -7.58 -5.71
C GLU A 55 -0.19 -7.09 -5.50
N LEU A 56 -0.39 -5.77 -5.52
CA LEU A 56 -1.71 -5.16 -5.52
C LEU A 56 -2.29 -5.33 -6.93
N LYS A 57 -2.92 -6.49 -7.16
CA LYS A 57 -3.49 -6.86 -8.48
C LYS A 57 -4.78 -6.13 -8.82
N VAL A 58 -5.45 -5.55 -7.82
CA VAL A 58 -6.75 -4.91 -8.00
C VAL A 58 -6.58 -3.40 -7.86
N PRO A 59 -6.80 -2.61 -8.93
CA PRO A 59 -6.81 -1.16 -8.85
C PRO A 59 -7.91 -0.68 -7.90
N ASN A 60 -7.70 0.50 -7.30
CA ASN A 60 -8.72 1.11 -6.44
C ASN A 60 -9.91 1.64 -7.29
N GLU A 61 -11.03 1.95 -6.64
CA GLU A 61 -12.26 2.41 -7.31
C GLU A 61 -12.03 3.64 -8.19
N GLU A 62 -11.17 4.57 -7.75
CA GLU A 62 -10.82 5.77 -8.50
C GLU A 62 -10.09 5.44 -9.81
N THR A 63 -9.12 4.52 -9.74
CA THR A 63 -8.36 4.06 -10.91
C THR A 63 -9.27 3.29 -11.86
N ILE A 64 -10.16 2.44 -11.36
CA ILE A 64 -11.15 1.73 -12.17
C ILE A 64 -12.04 2.72 -12.91
N LYS A 65 -12.57 3.74 -12.20
CA LYS A 65 -13.41 4.77 -12.81
C LYS A 65 -12.67 5.55 -13.90
N ALA A 66 -11.41 5.93 -13.64
CA ALA A 66 -10.60 6.62 -14.64
C ALA A 66 -10.36 5.76 -15.89
N MET A 67 -10.11 4.45 -15.73
CA MET A 67 -9.98 3.51 -16.85
C MET A 67 -11.29 3.38 -17.63
N GLU A 68 -12.43 3.25 -16.93
CA GLU A 68 -13.75 3.19 -17.58
C GLU A 68 -14.10 4.48 -18.34
N ASP A 69 -13.76 5.65 -17.80
CA ASP A 69 -14.02 6.93 -18.45
C ASP A 69 -13.22 7.05 -19.75
N VAL A 70 -11.96 6.59 -19.76
CA VAL A 70 -11.12 6.50 -20.96
C VAL A 70 -11.72 5.52 -21.98
N ASP A 71 -12.16 4.33 -21.56
CA ASP A 71 -12.77 3.32 -22.44
C ASP A 71 -14.09 3.82 -23.08
N LYS A 72 -14.85 4.64 -22.35
CA LYS A 72 -16.10 5.26 -22.83
C LYS A 72 -15.86 6.49 -23.70
N GLY A 73 -14.61 6.91 -23.90
CA GLY A 73 -14.26 8.09 -24.70
C GLY A 73 -14.42 9.42 -23.95
N ASN A 74 -14.62 9.39 -22.63
CA ASN A 74 -14.71 10.56 -21.77
C ASN A 74 -13.31 11.06 -21.38
N TYR A 75 -12.51 11.45 -22.37
CA TYR A 75 -11.22 12.07 -22.11
C TYR A 75 -11.40 13.51 -21.63
N SER A 76 -10.64 13.92 -20.61
CA SER A 76 -10.68 15.30 -20.13
C SER A 76 -10.09 16.28 -21.16
N LYS A 77 -8.93 15.96 -21.73
CA LYS A 77 -8.23 16.77 -22.73
C LYS A 77 -7.14 15.96 -23.43
N GLY A 78 -7.02 16.10 -24.75
CA GLY A 78 -5.89 15.57 -25.53
C GLY A 78 -4.89 16.66 -25.88
N TYR A 79 -3.63 16.29 -26.09
CA TYR A 79 -2.56 17.21 -26.50
C TYR A 79 -1.85 16.67 -27.74
N THR A 80 -1.45 17.57 -28.65
CA THR A 80 -0.66 17.23 -29.84
C THR A 80 0.82 17.63 -29.71
N ASP A 81 1.15 18.37 -28.66
CA ASP A 81 2.48 18.87 -28.36
C ASP A 81 2.84 18.58 -26.89
N VAL A 82 4.07 18.11 -26.67
CA VAL A 82 4.54 17.70 -25.34
C VAL A 82 4.75 18.91 -24.43
N ASP A 83 5.23 20.03 -24.97
CA ASP A 83 5.48 21.24 -24.19
C ASP A 83 4.15 21.87 -23.71
N GLU A 84 3.10 21.84 -24.54
CA GLU A 84 1.75 22.25 -24.16
C GLU A 84 1.18 21.37 -23.03
N MET A 85 1.35 20.05 -23.11
CA MET A 85 0.91 19.12 -22.06
C MET A 85 1.58 19.43 -20.71
N PHE A 86 2.91 19.58 -20.68
CA PHE A 86 3.64 19.87 -19.44
C PHE A 86 3.31 21.24 -18.87
N LYS A 87 3.09 22.26 -19.71
CA LYS A 87 2.65 23.59 -19.27
C LYS A 87 1.29 23.57 -18.58
N ASP A 88 0.40 22.65 -18.93
CA ASP A 88 -0.92 22.55 -18.28
C ASP A 88 -0.87 21.71 -16.99
N LEU A 89 -0.04 20.66 -16.96
CA LEU A 89 0.13 19.78 -15.78
C LEU A 89 0.89 20.44 -14.62
N LEU A 90 1.81 21.36 -14.90
CA LEU A 90 2.70 21.97 -13.92
C LEU A 90 2.24 23.37 -13.46
N LYS A 91 1.03 23.79 -13.81
CA LYS A 91 0.38 24.98 -13.22
C LYS A 91 -0.06 24.70 -11.79
#